data_AF-A0A9D7QRV2-F1
#
_entry.id   AF-A0A9D7QRV2-F1
#
_cell.length_a   1.000
_cell.length_b   1.000
_cell.length_c   1.000
_cell.angle_alpha   90.00
_cell.angle_beta   90.00
_cell.angle_gamma   90.00
#
_symmetry.space_group_name_H-M   'P 1'
#
loop_
_entity.id
_entity.type
_entity.pdbx_description
1 polymer ?
#
loop_
_entity_poly.entity_id
_entity_poly.type
_entity_poly.pdbx_seq_one_letter_code
_entity_poly.pdbx_strand_id
1 'polypeptide(L)'
;MTTILIIIGIVAVILFISAMSKGEQNQNKSELQDLLAKMHEEIFPNGKKDIDDGTNELLRILNHSIDEKTAQDIFTKSASICHLSTMKGGFTKERLKQHLSPYALQHFNENTLSKFYDYVLSKNEKASALNNLVEITREFSKASNPDGTDKDEMPEGYGEFGLIINNPIPTSSIPDSYFYLRRLRTLNGSEVTFDRIGSMNAENIKHTIDGYNLSANGKKIATVYICPYNKNQHKKHQKVSN
;
A
#
# COMPACT_ATOMS: atom_id res chain seq x y z
N MET A 1 8.46 13.28 9.17
CA MET A 1 9.71 12.96 8.43
C MET A 1 9.54 11.90 7.33
N THR A 2 8.53 11.03 7.40
CA THR A 2 8.30 9.94 6.42
C THR A 2 7.62 10.38 5.11
N THR A 3 6.84 11.46 5.11
CA THR A 3 6.20 12.01 3.90
C THR A 3 7.20 12.69 2.95
N ILE A 4 8.29 13.24 3.50
CA ILE A 4 9.33 13.92 2.74
C ILE A 4 10.18 12.90 1.95
N LEU A 5 10.43 11.71 2.50
CA LEU A 5 11.23 10.67 1.83
C LEU A 5 10.52 10.00 0.64
N ILE A 6 9.18 9.88 0.68
CA ILE A 6 8.41 9.31 -0.44
C ILE A 6 8.26 10.32 -1.58
N ILE A 7 8.12 11.61 -1.24
CA ILE A 7 8.12 12.70 -2.23
C ILE A 7 9.52 12.84 -2.85
N ILE A 8 10.61 12.71 -2.07
CA ILE A 8 11.98 12.70 -2.60
C ILE A 8 12.19 11.55 -3.58
N GLY A 9 11.63 10.36 -3.36
CA GLY A 9 11.77 9.23 -4.30
C GLY A 9 11.10 9.46 -5.65
N ILE A 10 9.88 10.00 -5.67
CA ILE A 10 9.13 10.28 -6.91
C ILE A 10 9.65 11.55 -7.59
N VAL A 11 10.00 12.58 -6.82
CA VAL A 11 10.64 13.80 -7.32
C VAL A 11 12.05 13.51 -7.82
N ALA A 12 12.79 12.56 -7.24
CA ALA A 12 14.07 12.11 -7.77
C ALA A 12 13.91 11.47 -9.15
N VAL A 13 12.90 10.61 -9.37
CA VAL A 13 12.62 10.05 -10.71
C VAL A 13 12.35 11.14 -11.75
N ILE A 14 11.61 12.20 -11.38
CA ILE A 14 11.26 13.32 -12.28
C ILE A 14 12.45 14.28 -12.49
N LEU A 15 13.19 14.61 -11.44
CA LEU A 15 14.39 15.45 -11.51
C LEU A 15 15.54 14.76 -12.24
N PHE A 16 15.64 13.42 -12.19
CA PHE A 16 16.69 12.67 -12.89
C PHE A 16 16.49 12.64 -14.41
N ILE A 17 15.23 12.58 -14.88
CA ILE A 17 14.89 12.71 -16.31
C ILE A 17 15.25 14.12 -16.80
N SER A 18 15.09 15.14 -15.96
CA SER A 18 15.48 16.54 -16.24
C SER A 18 17.01 16.79 -16.15
N ALA A 19 17.72 16.04 -15.31
CA ALA A 19 19.16 16.21 -15.04
C ALA A 19 20.09 15.39 -15.96
N MET A 20 19.58 14.89 -17.10
CA MET A 20 20.34 14.23 -18.17
C MET A 20 21.29 15.20 -18.94
N SER A 21 22.04 16.03 -18.22
CA SER A 21 23.24 16.70 -18.71
C SER A 21 24.23 16.81 -17.54
N LYS A 22 25.37 16.13 -17.68
CA LYS A 22 26.59 16.12 -16.84
C LYS A 22 26.72 14.98 -15.80
N GLY A 23 27.54 13.99 -16.19
CA GLY A 23 28.77 13.61 -15.48
C GLY A 23 28.70 12.75 -14.21
N GLU A 24 29.02 11.46 -14.37
CA GLU A 24 29.73 10.51 -13.45
C GLU A 24 29.19 10.10 -12.06
N GLN A 25 28.87 8.80 -11.92
CA GLN A 25 29.29 7.82 -10.88
C GLN A 25 28.77 6.43 -11.32
N ASN A 26 29.63 5.44 -11.62
CA ASN A 26 29.38 4.52 -12.75
C ASN A 26 29.23 3.01 -12.46
N GLN A 27 28.60 2.60 -11.34
CA GLN A 27 28.15 1.18 -11.21
C GLN A 27 26.79 1.10 -10.51
N ASN A 28 26.68 1.68 -9.31
CA ASN A 28 25.41 1.79 -8.57
C ASN A 28 24.34 2.61 -9.33
N LYS A 29 24.78 3.60 -10.12
CA LYS A 29 23.91 4.39 -11.01
C LYS A 29 23.41 3.58 -12.20
N SER A 30 24.24 2.71 -12.76
CA SER A 30 23.89 1.84 -13.88
C SER A 30 22.86 0.79 -13.45
N GLU A 31 23.08 0.15 -12.29
CA GLU A 31 22.14 -0.83 -11.73
C GLU A 31 20.78 -0.21 -11.40
N LEU A 32 20.78 1.00 -10.81
CA LEU A 32 19.55 1.74 -10.57
C LEU A 32 18.85 2.13 -11.88
N GLN A 33 19.60 2.54 -12.90
CA GLN A 33 19.04 2.86 -14.21
C GLN A 33 18.40 1.64 -14.87
N ASP A 34 19.06 0.48 -14.81
CA ASP A 34 18.53 -0.77 -15.37
C ASP A 34 17.27 -1.23 -14.63
N LEU A 35 17.23 -1.09 -13.30
CA LEU A 35 16.04 -1.38 -12.49
C LEU A 35 14.87 -0.46 -12.86
N LEU A 36 15.14 0.84 -13.03
CA LEU A 36 14.12 1.81 -13.42
C LEU A 36 13.62 1.57 -14.85
N ALA A 37 14.49 1.18 -15.78
CA ALA A 37 14.13 0.84 -17.15
C ALA A 37 13.22 -0.41 -17.18
N LYS A 38 13.60 -1.47 -16.46
CA LYS A 38 12.76 -2.68 -16.34
C LYS A 38 11.40 -2.38 -15.73
N MET A 39 11.38 -1.60 -14.64
CA MET A 39 10.12 -1.19 -14.02
C MET A 39 9.26 -0.38 -14.99
N HIS A 40 9.87 0.53 -15.77
CA HIS A 40 9.14 1.29 -16.78
C HIS A 40 8.54 0.39 -17.87
N GLU A 41 9.29 -0.60 -18.35
CA GLU A 41 8.79 -1.60 -19.31
C GLU A 41 7.66 -2.46 -18.72
N GLU A 42 7.73 -2.80 -17.43
CA GLU A 42 6.65 -3.52 -16.76
C GLU A 42 5.38 -2.68 -16.55
N ILE A 43 5.52 -1.37 -16.33
CA ILE A 43 4.38 -0.46 -16.17
C ILE A 43 3.76 -0.13 -17.54
N PHE A 44 4.60 0.06 -18.57
CA PHE A 44 4.21 0.48 -19.92
C PHE A 44 4.82 -0.49 -20.96
N PRO A 45 4.28 -1.70 -21.12
CA PRO A 45 4.82 -2.70 -22.04
C PRO A 45 4.79 -2.27 -23.52
N ASN A 46 3.87 -1.36 -23.89
CA ASN A 46 3.82 -0.75 -25.22
C ASN A 46 4.44 0.67 -25.24
N GLY A 47 5.19 1.02 -24.19
CA GLY A 47 5.91 2.28 -24.05
C GLY A 47 5.02 3.51 -24.23
N LYS A 48 5.42 4.39 -25.17
CA LYS A 48 4.74 5.67 -25.41
C LYS A 48 3.24 5.50 -25.74
N LYS A 49 2.84 4.41 -26.40
CA LYS A 49 1.43 4.19 -26.72
C LYS A 49 0.56 4.09 -25.45
N ASP A 50 1.02 3.36 -24.43
CA ASP A 50 0.26 3.24 -23.18
C ASP A 50 0.18 4.58 -22.45
N ILE A 51 1.26 5.36 -22.50
CA ILE A 51 1.33 6.71 -21.94
C ILE A 51 0.33 7.64 -22.64
N ASP A 52 0.30 7.63 -23.96
CA ASP A 52 -0.57 8.50 -24.76
C ASP A 52 -2.05 8.09 -24.59
N ASP A 53 -2.36 6.79 -24.63
CA ASP A 53 -3.72 6.28 -24.38
C ASP A 53 -4.22 6.66 -22.98
N GLY A 54 -3.37 6.56 -21.96
CA GLY A 54 -3.71 6.94 -20.60
C GLY A 54 -3.84 8.45 -20.38
N THR A 55 -3.02 9.23 -21.07
CA THR A 55 -3.12 10.70 -21.09
C THR A 55 -4.46 11.14 -21.69
N ASN A 56 -4.82 10.59 -22.85
CA ASN A 56 -6.06 10.90 -23.54
C ASN A 56 -7.30 10.50 -22.73
N GLU A 57 -7.25 9.34 -22.08
CA GLU A 57 -8.34 8.91 -21.21
C GLU A 57 -8.51 9.83 -19.98
N LEU A 58 -7.41 10.26 -19.35
CA LEU A 58 -7.50 11.20 -18.24
C LEU A 58 -8.05 12.56 -18.69
N LEU A 59 -7.61 13.07 -19.84
CA LEU A 59 -8.18 14.29 -20.43
C LEU A 59 -9.70 14.14 -20.62
N ARG A 60 -10.16 12.99 -21.15
CA ARG A 60 -11.58 12.69 -21.32
C ARG A 60 -12.33 12.64 -19.98
N ILE A 61 -11.76 11.98 -18.96
CA ILE A 61 -12.35 11.88 -17.61
C ILE A 61 -12.52 13.28 -16.99
N LEU A 62 -11.53 14.15 -17.17
CA LEU A 62 -11.52 15.51 -16.65
C LEU A 62 -12.18 16.53 -17.60
N ASN A 63 -12.85 16.06 -18.66
CA ASN A 63 -13.50 16.90 -19.67
C ASN A 63 -12.57 18.01 -20.21
N HIS A 64 -11.31 17.67 -20.47
CA HIS A 64 -10.27 18.57 -20.99
C HIS A 64 -10.05 19.84 -20.14
N SER A 65 -10.33 19.78 -18.84
CA SER A 65 -10.11 20.92 -17.92
C SER A 65 -8.63 21.16 -17.54
N ILE A 66 -7.73 20.28 -17.98
CA ILE A 66 -6.28 20.39 -17.82
C ILE A 66 -5.59 20.19 -19.17
N ASP A 67 -4.35 20.67 -19.29
CA ASP A 67 -3.55 20.48 -20.49
C ASP A 67 -2.96 19.05 -20.59
N GLU A 68 -2.56 18.66 -21.80
CA GLU A 68 -2.04 17.34 -22.12
C GLU A 68 -0.79 16.97 -21.31
N LYS A 69 0.13 17.92 -21.08
CA LYS A 69 1.35 17.68 -20.33
C LYS A 69 1.04 17.39 -18.86
N THR A 70 0.13 18.15 -18.28
CA THR A 70 -0.36 17.90 -16.91
C THR A 70 -1.06 16.54 -16.81
N ALA A 71 -1.90 16.18 -17.79
CA ALA A 71 -2.56 14.88 -17.81
C ALA A 71 -1.56 13.70 -17.91
N GLN A 72 -0.56 13.82 -18.79
CA GLN A 72 0.49 12.80 -18.95
C GLN A 72 1.29 12.60 -17.66
N ASP A 73 1.66 13.70 -17.00
CA ASP A 73 2.38 13.69 -15.74
C ASP A 73 1.56 13.01 -14.61
N ILE A 74 0.26 13.32 -14.52
CA ILE A 74 -0.63 12.68 -13.55
C ILE A 74 -0.78 11.18 -13.84
N PHE A 75 -1.03 10.80 -15.10
CA PHE A 75 -1.23 9.41 -15.49
C PHE A 75 0.02 8.55 -15.21
N THR A 76 1.18 8.99 -15.68
CA THR A 76 2.43 8.23 -15.54
C THR A 76 2.81 7.97 -14.08
N LYS A 77 2.67 8.99 -13.22
CA LYS A 77 2.90 8.87 -11.78
C LYS A 77 1.87 7.97 -11.11
N SER A 78 0.60 8.08 -11.49
CA SER A 78 -0.49 7.27 -10.94
C SER A 78 -0.34 5.79 -11.30
N ALA A 79 0.07 5.48 -12.53
CA ALA A 79 0.37 4.12 -12.97
C ALA A 79 1.57 3.53 -12.21
N SER A 80 2.62 4.34 -11.99
CA SER A 80 3.80 3.94 -11.21
C SER A 80 3.46 3.62 -9.76
N ILE A 81 2.68 4.49 -9.09
CA ILE A 81 2.27 4.21 -7.71
C ILE A 81 1.34 3.00 -7.65
N CYS A 82 0.45 2.79 -8.63
CA CYS A 82 -0.40 1.60 -8.70
C CYS A 82 0.46 0.32 -8.70
N HIS A 83 1.47 0.27 -9.56
CA HIS A 83 2.42 -0.84 -9.64
C HIS A 83 3.15 -1.08 -8.31
N LEU A 84 3.72 -0.03 -7.71
CA LEU A 84 4.46 -0.12 -6.44
C LEU A 84 3.58 -0.43 -5.21
N SER A 85 2.28 -0.16 -5.29
CA SER A 85 1.36 -0.32 -4.16
C SER A 85 0.98 -1.77 -3.88
N THR A 86 1.14 -2.65 -4.87
CA THR A 86 0.97 -4.10 -4.72
C THR A 86 1.77 -4.67 -3.53
N MET A 87 2.95 -4.11 -3.25
CA MET A 87 3.81 -4.53 -2.14
C MET A 87 3.30 -4.12 -0.75
N LYS A 88 2.38 -3.14 -0.65
CA LYS A 88 1.99 -2.48 0.60
C LYS A 88 0.49 -2.57 0.94
N GLY A 89 -0.23 -3.50 0.32
CA GLY A 89 -1.65 -3.72 0.62
C GLY A 89 -2.64 -3.34 -0.47
N GLY A 90 -2.20 -3.45 -1.73
CA GLY A 90 -3.01 -3.10 -2.89
C GLY A 90 -3.01 -1.61 -3.20
N PHE A 91 -3.61 -1.26 -4.33
CA PHE A 91 -3.78 0.12 -4.78
C PHE A 91 -5.22 0.56 -4.52
N THR A 92 -5.46 1.45 -3.55
CA THR A 92 -6.83 1.88 -3.21
C THR A 92 -7.12 3.29 -3.71
N LYS A 93 -8.41 3.65 -3.77
CA LYS A 93 -8.84 5.01 -4.13
C LYS A 93 -8.29 6.06 -3.17
N GLU A 94 -8.27 5.77 -1.87
CA GLU A 94 -7.67 6.65 -0.85
C GLU A 94 -6.18 6.84 -1.11
N ARG A 95 -5.48 5.81 -1.56
CA ARG A 95 -4.06 5.90 -1.89
C ARG A 95 -3.82 6.75 -3.13
N LEU A 96 -4.66 6.62 -4.16
CA LEU A 96 -4.64 7.55 -5.29
C LEU A 96 -4.93 8.98 -4.84
N LYS A 97 -5.94 9.19 -3.98
CA LYS A 97 -6.27 10.50 -3.42
C LYS A 97 -5.10 11.13 -2.66
N GLN A 98 -4.42 10.36 -1.81
CA GLN A 98 -3.22 10.79 -1.09
C GLN A 98 -2.07 11.12 -2.04
N HIS A 99 -1.88 10.29 -3.08
CA HIS A 99 -0.86 10.53 -4.11
C HIS A 99 -1.09 11.84 -4.85
N LEU A 100 -2.34 12.13 -5.24
CA LEU A 100 -2.71 13.33 -5.99
C LEU A 100 -2.79 14.59 -5.11
N SER A 101 -3.07 14.44 -3.81
CA SER A 101 -3.27 15.55 -2.85
C SER A 101 -2.25 16.70 -2.98
N PRO A 102 -0.93 16.44 -3.04
CA PRO A 102 0.05 17.53 -3.10
C PRO A 102 0.15 18.28 -4.44
N TYR A 103 -0.45 17.81 -5.54
CA TYR A 103 -0.22 18.45 -6.85
C TYR A 103 -1.38 18.43 -7.85
N ALA A 104 -2.34 17.52 -7.74
CA ALA A 104 -3.37 17.33 -8.76
C ALA A 104 -4.79 17.11 -8.23
N LEU A 105 -4.98 16.85 -6.93
CA LEU A 105 -6.30 16.49 -6.39
C LEU A 105 -7.36 17.57 -6.62
N GLN A 106 -6.96 18.85 -6.71
CA GLN A 106 -7.84 19.97 -7.02
C GLN A 106 -8.57 19.85 -8.37
N HIS A 107 -8.05 19.05 -9.31
CA HIS A 107 -8.68 18.82 -10.61
C HIS A 107 -9.78 17.74 -10.56
N PHE A 108 -9.87 16.99 -9.46
CA PHE A 108 -10.79 15.87 -9.34
C PHE A 108 -11.92 16.18 -8.37
N ASN A 109 -13.13 15.83 -8.79
CA ASN A 109 -14.24 15.53 -7.88
C ASN A 109 -14.32 14.01 -7.63
N GLU A 110 -15.19 13.57 -6.73
CA GLU A 110 -15.28 12.15 -6.36
C GLU A 110 -15.62 11.22 -7.54
N ASN A 111 -16.46 11.68 -8.48
CA ASN A 111 -16.82 10.89 -9.67
C ASN A 111 -15.64 10.72 -10.64
N THR A 112 -14.95 11.82 -10.97
CA THR A 112 -13.78 11.81 -11.85
C THR A 112 -12.61 11.06 -11.22
N LEU A 113 -12.41 11.19 -9.90
CA LEU A 113 -11.42 10.42 -9.15
C LEU A 113 -11.72 8.91 -9.22
N SER A 114 -12.99 8.52 -9.08
CA SER A 114 -13.38 7.11 -9.19
C SER A 114 -13.07 6.55 -10.58
N LYS A 115 -13.50 7.24 -11.65
CA LYS A 115 -13.24 6.81 -13.03
C LYS A 115 -11.74 6.67 -13.31
N PHE A 116 -10.95 7.62 -12.83
CA PHE A 116 -9.50 7.57 -13.01
C PHE A 116 -8.85 6.44 -12.23
N TYR A 117 -9.28 6.21 -10.99
CA TYR A 117 -8.87 5.05 -10.20
C TYR A 117 -9.15 3.73 -10.92
N ASP A 118 -10.38 3.53 -11.39
CA ASP A 118 -10.80 2.31 -12.08
C ASP A 118 -9.96 2.10 -13.35
N TYR A 119 -9.71 3.17 -14.11
CA TYR A 119 -8.88 3.13 -15.31
C TYR A 119 -7.43 2.74 -14.99
N VAL A 120 -6.77 3.44 -14.05
CA VAL A 120 -5.38 3.13 -13.67
C VAL A 120 -5.23 1.70 -13.17
N LEU A 121 -6.20 1.22 -12.38
CA LEU A 121 -6.21 -0.15 -11.90
C LEU A 121 -6.38 -1.16 -13.04
N SER A 122 -7.23 -0.87 -14.03
CA SER A 122 -7.46 -1.73 -15.20
C SER A 122 -6.21 -1.93 -16.07
N LYS A 123 -5.27 -1.00 -16.03
CA LYS A 123 -3.98 -1.09 -16.75
C LYS A 123 -2.93 -1.92 -16.04
N ASN A 124 -3.23 -2.40 -14.83
CA ASN A 124 -2.32 -3.26 -14.08
C ASN A 124 -3.06 -4.52 -13.62
N GLU A 125 -3.00 -5.57 -14.43
CA GLU A 125 -3.70 -6.84 -14.18
C GLU A 125 -3.32 -7.45 -12.82
N LYS A 126 -2.04 -7.39 -12.44
CA LYS A 126 -1.56 -7.91 -11.15
C LYS A 126 -2.17 -7.13 -9.98
N ALA A 127 -2.19 -5.80 -10.06
CA ALA A 127 -2.78 -4.96 -9.05
C ALA A 127 -4.30 -5.14 -8.98
N SER A 128 -4.97 -5.24 -10.13
CA SER A 128 -6.41 -5.52 -10.21
C SER A 128 -6.76 -6.87 -9.59
N ALA A 129 -6.06 -7.94 -9.96
CA ALA A 129 -6.26 -9.27 -9.40
C ALA A 129 -6.03 -9.30 -7.87
N LEU A 130 -4.95 -8.65 -7.39
CA LEU A 130 -4.68 -8.55 -5.96
C LEU A 130 -5.78 -7.80 -5.23
N ASN A 131 -6.23 -6.66 -5.75
CA ASN A 131 -7.30 -5.87 -5.15
C ASN A 131 -8.60 -6.69 -5.06
N ASN A 132 -8.99 -7.37 -6.15
CA ASN A 132 -10.18 -8.22 -6.19
C ASN A 132 -10.09 -9.35 -5.16
N LEU A 133 -8.92 -10.02 -5.07
CA LEU A 133 -8.71 -11.08 -4.09
C LEU A 133 -8.83 -10.55 -2.66
N VAL A 134 -8.22 -9.40 -2.37
CA VAL A 134 -8.30 -8.77 -1.05
C VAL A 134 -9.76 -8.43 -0.72
N GLU A 135 -10.52 -7.86 -1.66
CA GLU A 135 -11.92 -7.54 -1.47
C GLU A 135 -12.77 -8.79 -1.18
N ILE A 136 -12.61 -9.85 -1.98
CA ILE A 136 -13.30 -11.14 -1.74
C ILE A 136 -12.97 -11.69 -0.35
N THR A 137 -11.69 -11.66 0.06
CA THR A 137 -11.29 -12.15 1.39
C THR A 137 -11.86 -11.30 2.53
N ARG A 138 -12.00 -9.98 2.34
CA ARG A 138 -12.65 -9.10 3.32
C ARG A 138 -14.14 -9.39 3.43
N GLU A 139 -14.84 -9.55 2.32
CA GLU A 139 -16.26 -9.88 2.34
C GLU A 139 -16.51 -11.26 2.98
N PHE A 140 -15.67 -12.26 2.68
CA PHE A 140 -15.72 -13.55 3.36
C PHE A 140 -15.46 -13.43 4.87
N SER A 141 -14.49 -12.60 5.27
CA SER A 141 -14.14 -12.39 6.67
C SER A 141 -15.27 -11.68 7.43
N LYS A 142 -15.89 -10.65 6.82
CA LYS A 142 -17.08 -9.97 7.35
C LYS A 142 -18.27 -10.91 7.48
N ALA A 143 -18.51 -11.78 6.49
CA ALA A 143 -19.58 -12.77 6.56
C ALA A 143 -19.34 -13.80 7.67
N SER A 144 -18.07 -14.15 7.92
CA SER A 144 -17.66 -15.10 8.98
C SER A 144 -17.72 -14.51 10.38
N ASN A 145 -17.62 -13.18 10.51
CA ASN A 145 -17.78 -12.45 11.76
C ASN A 145 -18.58 -11.16 11.52
N PRO A 146 -19.91 -11.25 11.38
CA PRO A 146 -20.77 -10.10 11.12
C PRO A 146 -20.77 -9.09 12.29
N ASP A 147 -20.37 -9.53 13.49
CA ASP A 147 -20.27 -8.70 14.70
C ASP A 147 -18.85 -8.16 14.93
N GLY A 148 -17.93 -8.39 14.00
CA GLY A 148 -16.54 -7.94 14.10
C GLY A 148 -16.43 -6.44 14.32
N THR A 149 -15.40 -6.01 15.06
CA THR A 149 -15.28 -4.60 15.44
C THR A 149 -14.80 -3.73 14.28
N ASP A 150 -15.30 -2.50 14.23
CA ASP A 150 -14.79 -1.41 13.38
C ASP A 150 -13.81 -0.49 14.13
N LYS A 151 -13.51 -0.78 15.40
CA LYS A 151 -12.56 -0.03 16.22
C LYS A 151 -11.13 -0.46 15.98
N ASP A 152 -10.17 0.40 16.35
CA ASP A 152 -8.74 0.11 16.23
C ASP A 152 -8.25 -0.96 17.23
N GLU A 153 -9.05 -1.26 18.25
CA GLU A 153 -8.76 -2.27 19.29
C GLU A 153 -10.00 -3.12 19.53
N MET A 154 -9.80 -4.38 19.94
CA MET A 154 -10.90 -5.26 20.33
C MET A 154 -11.65 -4.65 21.53
N PRO A 155 -12.96 -4.36 21.45
CA PRO A 155 -13.72 -3.81 22.57
C PRO A 155 -13.65 -4.65 23.85
N GLU A 156 -13.55 -5.96 23.68
CA GLU A 156 -13.47 -6.97 24.71
C GLU A 156 -12.02 -7.37 25.06
N GLY A 157 -11.04 -6.73 24.40
CA GLY A 157 -9.62 -6.92 24.65
C GLY A 157 -9.17 -6.24 25.93
N TYR A 158 -8.25 -6.88 26.67
CA TYR A 158 -7.64 -6.31 27.87
C TYR A 158 -6.16 -6.65 27.97
N GLY A 159 -5.39 -5.73 28.55
CA GLY A 159 -3.92 -5.78 28.65
C GLY A 159 -3.21 -5.20 27.42
N GLU A 160 -1.96 -5.60 27.16
CA GLU A 160 -1.11 -4.93 26.17
C GLU A 160 -1.53 -5.20 24.71
N PHE A 161 -1.98 -4.15 24.01
CA PHE A 161 -2.46 -4.24 22.63
C PHE A 161 -1.46 -4.96 21.72
N GLY A 162 -1.96 -5.95 20.99
CA GLY A 162 -1.22 -6.74 20.01
C GLY A 162 -0.14 -7.67 20.56
N LEU A 163 0.28 -7.53 21.82
CA LEU A 163 1.40 -8.28 22.42
C LEU A 163 0.96 -9.40 23.38
N ILE A 164 -0.33 -9.48 23.68
CA ILE A 164 -0.92 -10.60 24.39
C ILE A 164 -2.13 -11.13 23.62
N ILE A 165 -2.40 -12.43 23.78
CA ILE A 165 -3.47 -13.11 23.07
C ILE A 165 -4.87 -12.57 23.42
N ASN A 166 -5.05 -12.02 24.62
CA ASN A 166 -6.34 -11.46 25.07
C ASN A 166 -6.61 -10.05 24.53
N ASN A 167 -5.65 -9.41 23.86
CA ASN A 167 -5.84 -8.11 23.22
C ASN A 167 -5.20 -8.09 21.83
N PRO A 168 -5.66 -8.93 20.89
CA PRO A 168 -5.05 -9.05 19.57
C PRO A 168 -5.37 -7.82 18.71
N ILE A 169 -4.62 -7.64 17.62
CA ILE A 169 -4.82 -6.60 16.62
C ILE A 169 -6.01 -6.99 15.70
N PRO A 170 -7.15 -6.26 15.67
CA PRO A 170 -8.30 -6.56 14.80
C PRO A 170 -8.15 -6.25 13.30
N THR A 171 -7.64 -7.15 12.45
CA THR A 171 -7.58 -6.92 10.98
C THR A 171 -8.84 -7.39 10.25
N SER A 172 -9.07 -6.87 9.03
CA SER A 172 -10.28 -7.16 8.26
C SER A 172 -10.22 -8.41 7.38
N SER A 173 -9.04 -8.99 7.22
CA SER A 173 -8.84 -10.21 6.48
C SER A 173 -7.46 -10.79 6.78
N ILE A 174 -7.22 -12.03 6.35
CA ILE A 174 -5.89 -12.66 6.42
C ILE A 174 -4.85 -11.84 5.62
N PRO A 175 -5.08 -11.42 4.36
CA PRO A 175 -4.15 -10.53 3.66
C PRO A 175 -3.85 -9.23 4.42
N ASP A 176 -4.87 -8.62 5.05
CA ASP A 176 -4.68 -7.39 5.83
C ASP A 176 -3.75 -7.60 7.05
N SER A 177 -3.73 -8.79 7.65
CA SER A 177 -2.73 -9.16 8.67
C SER A 177 -1.30 -9.09 8.15
N TYR A 178 -1.05 -9.64 6.96
CA TYR A 178 0.27 -9.55 6.35
C TYR A 178 0.66 -8.12 5.99
N PHE A 179 -0.29 -7.31 5.50
CA PHE A 179 -0.04 -5.90 5.22
C PHE A 179 0.28 -5.11 6.48
N TYR A 180 -0.41 -5.41 7.59
CA TYR A 180 -0.10 -4.83 8.90
C TYR A 180 1.33 -5.19 9.33
N LEU A 181 1.66 -6.49 9.34
CA LEU A 181 2.98 -6.99 9.75
C LEU A 181 4.12 -6.38 8.91
N ARG A 182 3.97 -6.28 7.59
CA ARG A 182 4.97 -5.68 6.69
C ARG A 182 5.20 -4.18 6.93
N ARG A 183 4.25 -3.48 7.55
CA ARG A 183 4.37 -2.06 7.91
C ARG A 183 5.00 -1.85 9.29
N LEU A 184 5.10 -2.90 10.10
CA LEU A 184 5.72 -2.79 11.42
C LEU A 184 7.19 -2.39 11.29
N ARG A 185 7.59 -1.46 12.15
CA ARG A 185 8.96 -1.01 12.30
C ARG A 185 9.26 -0.96 13.78
N THR A 186 10.52 -1.21 14.12
CA THR A 186 11.03 -0.98 15.46
C THR A 186 10.97 0.52 15.80
N LEU A 187 11.12 0.88 17.08
CA LEU A 187 11.10 2.29 17.51
C LEU A 187 12.17 3.16 16.82
N ASN A 188 13.30 2.57 16.44
CA ASN A 188 14.37 3.24 15.67
C ASN A 188 14.15 3.19 14.14
N GLY A 189 13.00 2.70 13.66
CA GLY A 189 12.62 2.67 12.25
C GLY A 189 13.18 1.50 11.44
N SER A 190 13.87 0.54 12.08
CA SER A 190 14.37 -0.66 11.41
C SER A 190 13.23 -1.59 10.99
N GLU A 191 13.46 -2.33 9.91
CA GLU A 191 12.53 -3.33 9.41
C GLU A 191 12.43 -4.52 10.37
N VAL A 192 11.24 -5.12 10.42
CA VAL A 192 10.93 -6.29 11.21
C VAL A 192 10.55 -7.42 10.26
N THR A 193 11.12 -8.61 10.47
CA THR A 193 10.66 -9.85 9.83
C THR A 193 9.72 -10.59 10.76
N PHE A 194 8.91 -11.49 10.20
CA PHE A 194 7.92 -12.22 10.99
C PHE A 194 7.74 -13.65 10.51
N ASP A 195 7.49 -14.54 11.47
CA ASP A 195 7.16 -15.95 11.23
C ASP A 195 5.88 -16.30 11.97
N ARG A 196 4.92 -16.91 11.26
CA ARG A 196 3.65 -17.34 11.87
C ARG A 196 3.89 -18.54 12.77
N ILE A 197 3.42 -18.47 14.01
CA ILE A 197 3.54 -19.56 15.00
C ILE A 197 2.29 -20.43 15.12
N GLY A 198 1.18 -20.04 14.48
CA GLY A 198 -0.04 -20.83 14.42
C GLY A 198 -1.29 -20.05 14.74
N SER A 199 -2.43 -20.76 14.65
CA SER A 199 -3.72 -20.27 15.14
C SER A 199 -3.93 -20.65 16.60
N MET A 200 -4.68 -19.82 17.31
CA MET A 200 -4.92 -19.90 18.74
C MET A 200 -6.23 -19.22 19.10
N ASN A 201 -6.68 -19.42 20.34
CA ASN A 201 -7.94 -18.88 20.86
C ASN A 201 -7.70 -18.21 22.22
N ALA A 202 -8.50 -17.19 22.52
CA ALA A 202 -8.58 -16.56 23.83
C ALA A 202 -10.04 -16.64 24.31
N GLU A 203 -10.25 -16.76 25.62
CA GLU A 203 -11.60 -16.87 26.19
C GLU A 203 -12.47 -15.65 25.88
N ASN A 204 -11.87 -14.46 25.86
CA ASN A 204 -12.57 -13.22 25.58
C ASN A 204 -12.73 -12.92 24.08
N ILE A 205 -12.08 -13.67 23.18
CA ILE A 205 -12.11 -13.37 21.73
C ILE A 205 -12.82 -14.50 21.00
N LYS A 206 -13.99 -14.20 20.44
CA LYS A 206 -14.88 -15.18 19.80
C LYS A 206 -14.26 -15.89 18.58
N HIS A 207 -13.35 -15.23 17.87
CA HIS A 207 -12.80 -15.69 16.60
C HIS A 207 -11.32 -16.05 16.70
N THR A 208 -10.85 -16.88 15.77
CA THR A 208 -9.47 -17.37 15.73
C THR A 208 -8.48 -16.22 15.67
N ILE A 209 -7.43 -16.35 16.48
CA ILE A 209 -6.29 -15.44 16.54
C ILE A 209 -5.10 -16.13 15.90
N ASP A 210 -4.30 -15.40 15.14
CA ASP A 210 -3.02 -15.87 14.63
C ASP A 210 -1.87 -15.21 15.40
N GLY A 211 -0.91 -16.03 15.83
CA GLY A 211 0.32 -15.56 16.46
C GLY A 211 1.48 -15.45 15.47
N TYR A 212 2.33 -14.44 15.66
CA TYR A 212 3.54 -14.22 14.87
C TYR A 212 4.73 -13.87 15.78
N ASN A 213 5.87 -14.51 15.56
CA ASN A 213 7.13 -14.04 16.13
C ASN A 213 7.66 -12.90 15.26
N LEU A 214 8.01 -11.79 15.90
CA LEU A 214 8.68 -10.66 15.26
C LEU A 214 10.17 -10.75 15.55
N SER A 215 10.99 -10.51 14.52
CA SER A 215 12.45 -10.49 14.62
C SER A 215 13.03 -9.22 14.00
N ALA A 216 14.06 -8.67 14.62
CA ALA A 216 14.89 -7.61 14.04
C ALA A 216 16.36 -8.02 14.16
N ASN A 217 17.14 -7.79 13.10
CA ASN A 217 18.55 -8.19 13.02
C ASN A 217 18.78 -9.68 13.38
N GLY A 218 17.88 -10.56 12.96
CA GLY A 218 17.95 -12.01 13.21
C GLY A 218 17.60 -12.45 14.64
N LYS A 219 17.23 -11.52 15.54
CA LYS A 219 16.83 -11.83 16.92
C LYS A 219 15.33 -11.60 17.09
N LYS A 220 14.65 -12.54 17.76
CA LYS A 220 13.25 -12.36 18.18
C LYS A 220 13.14 -11.17 19.16
N ILE A 221 12.26 -10.23 18.87
CA ILE A 221 11.99 -9.04 19.67
C ILE A 221 10.63 -9.05 20.35
N ALA A 222 9.63 -9.73 19.75
CA ALA A 222 8.28 -9.81 20.31
C ALA A 222 7.51 -11.01 19.72
N THR A 223 6.36 -11.29 20.32
CA THR A 223 5.29 -12.06 19.69
C THR A 223 4.08 -11.15 19.58
N VAL A 224 3.46 -11.11 18.39
CA VAL A 224 2.22 -10.36 18.17
C VAL A 224 1.06 -11.28 17.82
N TYR A 225 -0.13 -10.85 18.17
CA TYR A 225 -1.38 -11.59 18.00
C TYR A 225 -2.35 -10.76 17.14
N ILE A 226 -2.93 -11.37 16.11
CA ILE A 226 -3.79 -10.70 15.14
C ILE A 226 -5.08 -11.50 14.96
N CYS A 227 -6.23 -10.83 14.95
CA CYS A 227 -7.55 -11.42 14.69
C CYS A 227 -8.08 -10.93 13.32
N PRO A 228 -8.04 -11.76 12.25
CA PRO A 228 -8.28 -11.34 10.87
C PRO A 228 -9.74 -11.30 10.42
N TYR A 229 -10.69 -11.16 11.35
CA TYR A 229 -12.12 -11.26 11.06
C TYR A 229 -12.90 -10.03 11.54
N ASN A 230 -12.31 -8.84 11.45
CA ASN A 230 -12.94 -7.61 11.93
C ASN A 230 -13.38 -6.71 10.77
N LYS A 231 -14.09 -5.62 11.06
CA LYS A 231 -14.56 -4.68 10.02
C LYS A 231 -13.54 -3.59 9.71
N ASN A 232 -12.60 -3.34 10.63
CA ASN A 232 -11.68 -2.21 10.52
C ASN A 232 -10.46 -2.48 9.60
N GLN A 233 -9.94 -1.38 9.05
CA GLN A 233 -8.59 -1.26 8.52
C GLN A 233 -7.81 -0.34 9.50
N HIS A 234 -6.98 -0.95 10.35
CA HIS A 234 -6.22 -0.29 11.43
C HIS A 234 -5.67 1.10 11.10
N LYS A 235 -5.89 2.04 12.03
CA LYS A 235 -5.15 3.31 12.08
C LYS A 235 -4.11 3.32 13.20
N LYS A 236 -4.30 2.51 14.25
CA LYS A 236 -3.36 2.34 15.36
C LYS A 236 -2.20 1.41 14.97
N HIS A 237 -0.97 1.88 15.18
CA HIS A 237 0.24 1.12 14.87
C HIS A 237 0.81 0.54 16.16
N GLN A 238 1.08 -0.77 16.18
CA GLN A 238 1.83 -1.38 17.26
C GLN A 238 3.28 -0.90 17.20
N LYS A 239 3.77 -0.39 18.32
CA LYS A 239 5.18 -0.05 18.48
C LYS A 239 5.91 -1.27 19.04
N VAL A 240 7.04 -1.62 18.45
CA VAL A 240 7.86 -2.75 18.89
C VAL A 240 9.23 -2.21 19.33
N SER A 241 9.58 -2.43 20.59
CA SER A 241 10.90 -2.11 21.13
C SER A 241 11.90 -3.23 20.84
N ASN A 242 13.16 -2.86 20.60
CA ASN A 242 14.30 -3.79 20.53
C ASN A 242 14.85 -4.08 21.92
#